data_AF-A0A8J2P5V3-F1
#
_entry.id   AF-A0A8J2P5V3-F1
#
_cell.length_a   1.000
_cell.length_b   1.000
_cell.length_c   1.000
_cell.angle_alpha   90.00
_cell.angle_beta   90.00
_cell.angle_gamma   90.00
#
_symmetry.space_group_name_H-M   'P 1'
#
loop_
_entity.id
_entity.type
_entity.pdbx_description
1 polymer ?
#
loop_
_entity_poly.entity_id
_entity_poly.type
_entity_poly.pdbx_seq_one_letter_code
_entity_poly.pdbx_strand_id
1 'polypeptide(L)'
;MGEEVECISFFQGHQTTPSVVTVKDGTFLAGELALGCAHINPENNIFHIKRMIGRSFEDDIIKSFKRMWPFEIRPEENKLQIQINDKMYYPEDVLTELALHLKSTAKEYLAMDVTHAVVAVPYHFSRVKNTSSIVHRIRIECEKLKRYFIKLDSITVSIDSIYNCRSLVVEISKSMFFSWISNHLKTCMTIVDRVLVKAGCSHIDEIILVGGSTRIPKVSELLREKFHGVQIKHFKPDEAVARGAAIFGHLIQNNDSPKMLIQEIDKLIATR
;
A
#
# COMPACT_ATOMS: atom_id res chain seq x y z
N MET A 1 -8.74 14.13 30.44
CA MET A 1 -7.41 13.85 29.83
C MET A 1 -7.69 13.43 28.40
N GLY A 2 -6.93 13.91 27.41
CA GLY A 2 -7.23 13.59 26.01
C GLY A 2 -6.98 12.10 25.72
N GLU A 3 -7.94 11.43 25.09
CA GLU A 3 -7.75 10.06 24.62
C GLU A 3 -6.84 10.10 23.39
N GLU A 4 -5.60 9.61 23.53
CA GLU A 4 -4.62 9.63 22.46
C GLU A 4 -4.76 8.37 21.59
N VAL A 5 -4.85 8.56 20.27
CA VAL A 5 -4.96 7.44 19.32
C VAL A 5 -3.59 6.79 19.13
N GLU A 6 -3.46 5.53 19.51
CA GLU A 6 -2.22 4.77 19.33
C GLU A 6 -2.24 3.92 18.04
N CYS A 7 -1.06 3.75 17.42
CA CYS A 7 -0.85 2.75 16.37
C CYS A 7 -0.04 1.59 16.92
N ILE A 8 -0.73 0.46 17.14
CA ILE A 8 -0.18 -0.79 17.67
C ILE A 8 0.99 -1.27 16.80
N SER A 9 2.13 -1.54 17.44
CA SER A 9 3.29 -2.18 16.79
C SER A 9 3.22 -3.69 16.98
N PHE A 10 3.62 -4.46 15.97
CA PHE A 10 3.86 -5.90 16.17
C PHE A 10 5.16 -6.13 16.97
N PHE A 11 5.39 -7.38 17.42
CA PHE A 11 6.54 -7.83 18.22
C PHE A 11 7.94 -7.41 17.70
N GLN A 12 8.06 -7.03 16.42
CA GLN A 12 9.31 -6.54 15.80
C GLN A 12 9.43 -5.00 15.73
N GLY A 13 8.55 -4.24 16.40
CA GLY A 13 8.63 -2.78 16.46
C GLY A 13 8.27 -2.06 15.15
N HIS A 14 7.55 -2.73 14.25
CA HIS A 14 7.00 -2.13 13.03
C HIS A 14 5.51 -1.82 13.21
N GLN A 15 5.10 -0.61 12.82
CA GLN A 15 3.72 -0.10 12.92
C GLN A 15 2.87 -0.40 11.67
N THR A 16 3.40 -1.17 10.72
CA THR A 16 2.69 -1.55 9.48
C THR A 16 3.00 -3.00 9.12
N THR A 17 1.98 -3.80 8.85
CA THR A 17 2.14 -5.18 8.37
C THR A 17 2.18 -5.23 6.83
N PRO A 18 3.14 -5.94 6.21
CA PRO A 18 3.11 -6.22 4.77
C PRO A 18 1.81 -6.91 4.36
N SER A 19 1.14 -6.42 3.32
CA SER A 19 -0.05 -7.07 2.74
C SER A 19 0.33 -8.24 1.84
N VAL A 20 0.96 -9.25 2.45
CA VAL A 20 1.55 -10.44 1.83
C VAL A 20 1.17 -11.67 2.66
N VAL A 21 0.84 -12.78 1.98
CA VAL A 21 0.51 -14.07 2.58
C VAL A 21 1.28 -15.16 1.84
N THR A 22 1.89 -16.11 2.55
CA THR A 22 2.55 -17.27 1.95
C THR A 22 1.83 -18.53 2.39
N VAL A 23 1.53 -19.43 1.45
CA VAL A 23 1.07 -20.79 1.77
C VAL A 23 2.32 -21.65 2.03
N LYS A 24 2.39 -22.29 3.19
CA LYS A 24 3.44 -23.25 3.54
C LYS A 24 2.83 -24.49 4.18
N ASP A 25 3.09 -25.66 3.61
CA ASP A 25 2.61 -26.96 4.11
C ASP A 25 1.07 -27.03 4.31
N GLY A 26 0.33 -26.26 3.49
CA GLY A 26 -1.13 -26.13 3.59
C GLY A 26 -1.63 -25.15 4.66
N THR A 27 -0.73 -24.48 5.39
CA THR A 27 -1.03 -23.41 6.34
C THR A 27 -0.71 -22.04 5.75
N PHE A 28 -1.36 -20.99 6.26
CA PHE A 28 -1.10 -19.61 5.87
C PHE A 28 -0.14 -18.92 6.86
N LEU A 29 0.84 -18.21 6.32
CA LEU A 29 1.68 -17.26 7.04
C LEU A 29 1.40 -15.86 6.49
N ALA A 30 1.30 -14.85 7.35
CA ALA A 30 0.97 -13.48 6.96
C ALA A 30 2.08 -12.48 7.35
N GLY A 31 2.08 -11.31 6.72
CA GLY A 31 2.94 -10.18 7.12
C GLY A 31 4.42 -10.41 6.87
N GLU A 32 5.26 -10.09 7.87
CA GLU A 32 6.72 -10.19 7.77
C GLU A 32 7.20 -11.65 7.58
N LEU A 33 6.52 -12.62 8.21
CA LEU A 33 6.81 -14.06 8.01
C LEU A 33 6.56 -14.48 6.57
N ALA A 34 5.49 -13.96 5.95
CA ALA A 34 5.20 -14.19 4.55
C ALA A 34 6.26 -13.53 3.64
N LEU A 35 6.61 -12.27 3.92
CA LEU A 35 7.58 -11.48 3.16
C LEU A 35 8.97 -12.12 3.19
N GLY A 36 9.41 -12.66 4.33
CA GLY A 36 10.70 -13.38 4.46
C GLY A 36 10.79 -14.61 3.55
N CYS A 37 9.65 -15.25 3.22
CA CYS A 37 9.59 -16.40 2.34
C CYS A 37 9.55 -16.04 0.84
N ALA A 38 9.31 -14.77 0.46
CA ALA A 38 9.07 -14.34 -0.92
C ALA A 38 10.26 -14.59 -1.88
N HIS A 39 11.48 -14.65 -1.35
CA HIS A 39 12.68 -14.98 -2.13
C HIS A 39 12.91 -16.48 -2.31
N ILE A 40 12.30 -17.32 -1.46
CA ILE A 40 12.53 -18.77 -1.40
C ILE A 40 11.46 -19.49 -2.21
N ASN A 41 10.18 -19.21 -1.93
CA ASN A 41 9.01 -19.82 -2.56
C ASN A 41 8.09 -18.72 -3.16
N PRO A 42 8.52 -18.00 -4.22
CA PRO A 42 7.76 -16.88 -4.77
C PRO A 42 6.38 -17.31 -5.29
N GLU A 43 6.25 -18.48 -5.90
CA GLU A 43 4.98 -19.07 -6.37
C GLU A 43 3.97 -19.35 -5.26
N ASN A 44 4.43 -19.48 -4.01
CA ASN A 44 3.55 -19.61 -2.85
C ASN A 44 3.24 -18.25 -2.18
N ASN A 45 3.85 -17.14 -2.63
CA ASN A 45 3.80 -15.82 -2.01
C ASN A 45 2.75 -14.91 -2.68
N ILE A 46 1.59 -14.80 -2.05
CA ILE A 46 0.45 -14.01 -2.50
C ILE A 46 0.55 -12.58 -2.01
N PHE A 47 0.53 -11.62 -2.94
CA PHE A 47 0.56 -10.20 -2.66
C PHE A 47 -0.40 -9.45 -3.61
N HIS A 48 -0.62 -8.15 -3.34
CA HIS A 48 -1.59 -7.33 -4.09
C HIS A 48 -3.04 -7.85 -4.01
N ILE A 49 -3.42 -8.56 -2.95
CA ILE A 49 -4.76 -9.16 -2.81
C ILE A 49 -5.91 -8.12 -2.95
N LYS A 50 -5.71 -6.91 -2.40
CA LYS A 50 -6.64 -5.77 -2.54
C LYS A 50 -6.86 -5.30 -3.99
N ARG A 51 -6.03 -5.74 -4.95
CA ARG A 51 -6.21 -5.49 -6.38
C ARG A 51 -7.14 -6.51 -7.05
N MET A 52 -7.39 -7.65 -6.38
CA MET A 52 -8.14 -8.80 -6.90
C MET A 52 -9.60 -8.82 -6.44
N ILE A 53 -9.86 -8.46 -5.17
CA ILE A 53 -11.20 -8.50 -4.55
C ILE A 53 -12.26 -7.83 -5.44
N GLY A 54 -13.39 -8.50 -5.62
CA GLY A 54 -14.54 -7.97 -6.35
C GLY A 54 -14.34 -7.79 -7.86
N ARG A 55 -13.31 -8.42 -8.47
CA ARG A 55 -13.07 -8.42 -9.92
C ARG A 55 -13.30 -9.80 -10.52
N SER A 56 -13.77 -9.82 -11.77
CA SER A 56 -13.78 -11.03 -12.58
C SER A 56 -12.41 -11.31 -13.19
N PHE A 57 -12.17 -12.54 -13.62
CA PHE A 57 -10.96 -12.93 -14.34
C PHE A 57 -10.71 -12.10 -15.62
N GLU A 58 -11.79 -11.66 -16.26
CA GLU A 58 -11.76 -10.90 -17.51
C GLU A 58 -11.44 -9.40 -17.31
N ASP A 59 -11.39 -8.91 -16.08
CA ASP A 59 -11.14 -7.50 -15.75
C ASP A 59 -9.76 -7.03 -16.28
N ASP A 60 -9.78 -5.85 -16.89
CA ASP A 60 -8.65 -5.21 -17.57
C ASP A 60 -7.46 -4.87 -16.64
N ILE A 61 -7.71 -4.75 -15.33
CA ILE A 61 -6.72 -4.64 -14.26
C ILE A 61 -6.20 -6.02 -13.90
N ILE A 62 -7.05 -7.04 -13.70
CA ILE A 62 -6.61 -8.43 -13.46
C ILE A 62 -5.69 -8.93 -14.57
N LYS A 63 -6.11 -8.81 -15.83
CA LYS A 63 -5.28 -9.16 -17.01
C LYS A 63 -3.93 -8.44 -17.06
N SER A 64 -3.90 -7.19 -16.58
CA SER A 64 -2.66 -6.39 -16.53
C SER A 64 -1.72 -6.84 -15.40
N PHE A 65 -2.27 -7.16 -14.23
CA PHE A 65 -1.51 -7.59 -13.05
C PHE A 65 -1.16 -9.09 -13.04
N LYS A 66 -1.93 -9.95 -13.72
CA LYS A 66 -1.71 -11.40 -13.81
C LYS A 66 -0.28 -11.76 -14.20
N ARG A 67 0.32 -10.97 -15.10
CA ARG A 67 1.69 -11.19 -15.56
C ARG A 67 2.78 -10.79 -14.56
N MET A 68 2.47 -10.09 -13.47
CA MET A 68 3.42 -9.70 -12.39
C MET A 68 3.36 -10.63 -11.18
N TRP A 69 2.42 -11.57 -11.15
CA TRP A 69 2.28 -12.53 -10.06
C TRP A 69 3.10 -13.79 -10.36
N PRO A 70 3.90 -14.29 -9.39
CA PRO A 70 4.61 -15.56 -9.52
C PRO A 70 3.68 -16.79 -9.34
N PHE A 71 2.50 -16.58 -8.77
CA PHE A 71 1.43 -17.56 -8.62
C PHE A 71 0.43 -17.47 -9.78
N GLU A 72 -0.29 -18.57 -10.05
CA GLU A 72 -1.29 -18.60 -11.09
C GLU A 72 -2.66 -18.08 -10.63
N ILE A 73 -3.39 -17.48 -11.57
CA ILE A 73 -4.80 -17.11 -11.41
C ILE A 73 -5.62 -17.96 -12.38
N ARG A 74 -6.71 -18.56 -11.89
CA ARG A 74 -7.68 -19.36 -12.65
C ARG A 74 -9.06 -18.68 -12.66
N PRO A 75 -9.82 -18.75 -13.76
CA PRO A 75 -11.22 -18.36 -13.76
C PRO A 75 -12.07 -19.42 -13.08
N GLU A 76 -13.10 -18.99 -12.35
CA GLU A 76 -14.16 -19.87 -11.85
C GLU A 76 -15.48 -19.11 -11.95
N GLU A 77 -16.36 -19.53 -12.85
CA GLU A 77 -17.58 -18.80 -13.22
C GLU A 77 -17.30 -17.30 -13.48
N ASN A 78 -17.88 -16.41 -12.66
CA ASN A 78 -17.69 -14.95 -12.72
C ASN A 78 -16.58 -14.43 -11.78
N LYS A 79 -15.93 -15.32 -11.01
CA LYS A 79 -14.88 -15.01 -10.04
C LYS A 79 -13.50 -15.39 -10.57
N LEU A 80 -12.47 -15.11 -9.77
CA LEU A 80 -11.11 -15.58 -9.98
C LEU A 80 -10.62 -16.29 -8.71
N GLN A 81 -9.84 -17.35 -8.90
CA GLN A 81 -9.15 -18.08 -7.85
C GLN A 81 -7.65 -17.97 -8.02
N ILE A 82 -6.93 -18.07 -6.91
CA ILE A 82 -5.47 -18.12 -6.85
C ILE A 82 -5.08 -19.58 -6.71
N GLN A 83 -4.31 -20.10 -7.67
CA GLN A 83 -3.80 -21.46 -7.62
C GLN A 83 -2.41 -21.47 -6.98
N ILE A 84 -2.27 -22.25 -5.91
CA ILE A 84 -1.00 -22.51 -5.23
C ILE A 84 -0.82 -24.03 -5.12
N ASN A 85 0.14 -24.58 -5.85
CA ASN A 85 0.26 -26.02 -6.11
C ASN A 85 -1.07 -26.57 -6.68
N ASP A 86 -1.59 -27.65 -6.12
CA ASP A 86 -2.86 -28.28 -6.55
C ASP A 86 -4.10 -27.72 -5.84
N LYS A 87 -3.97 -26.62 -5.08
CA LYS A 87 -5.07 -26.01 -4.31
C LYS A 87 -5.47 -24.65 -4.87
N MET A 88 -6.78 -24.42 -4.93
CA MET A 88 -7.40 -23.15 -5.27
C MET A 88 -7.82 -22.41 -4.00
N TYR A 89 -7.62 -21.09 -3.98
CA TYR A 89 -8.01 -20.21 -2.88
C TYR A 89 -8.72 -18.98 -3.43
N TYR A 90 -9.76 -18.49 -2.75
CA TYR A 90 -10.37 -17.23 -3.15
C TYR A 90 -9.52 -16.04 -2.66
N PRO A 91 -9.48 -14.93 -3.41
CA PRO A 91 -8.86 -13.69 -2.95
C PRO A 91 -9.36 -13.22 -1.58
N GLU A 92 -10.64 -13.45 -1.30
CA GLU A 92 -11.32 -13.15 -0.04
C GLU A 92 -10.77 -13.97 1.14
N ASP A 93 -10.45 -15.25 0.94
CA ASP A 93 -9.86 -16.12 1.99
C ASP A 93 -8.47 -15.60 2.38
N VAL A 94 -7.64 -15.30 1.38
CA VAL A 94 -6.28 -14.76 1.60
C VAL A 94 -6.31 -13.38 2.26
N LEU A 95 -7.31 -12.55 1.94
CA LEU A 95 -7.52 -11.29 2.65
C LEU A 95 -7.99 -11.52 4.11
N THR A 96 -8.76 -12.58 4.35
CA THR A 96 -9.20 -12.96 5.70
C THR A 96 -8.00 -13.36 6.57
N GLU A 97 -7.02 -14.09 6.05
CA GLU A 97 -5.77 -14.41 6.77
C GLU A 97 -4.99 -13.15 7.20
N LEU A 98 -4.90 -12.13 6.34
CA LEU A 98 -4.31 -10.83 6.71
C LEU A 98 -5.11 -10.14 7.80
N ALA A 99 -6.45 -10.18 7.73
CA ALA A 99 -7.32 -9.56 8.73
C ALA A 99 -7.26 -10.30 10.08
N LEU A 100 -7.17 -11.64 10.07
CA LEU A 100 -7.01 -12.46 11.27
C LEU A 100 -5.66 -12.23 11.94
N HIS A 101 -4.57 -12.10 11.17
CA HIS A 101 -3.26 -11.74 11.71
C HIS A 101 -3.24 -10.34 12.37
N LEU A 102 -3.88 -9.34 11.74
CA LEU A 102 -4.07 -8.02 12.36
C LEU A 102 -4.96 -8.08 13.61
N LYS A 103 -6.00 -8.91 13.61
CA LYS A 103 -6.86 -9.14 14.78
C LYS A 103 -6.09 -9.82 15.92
N SER A 104 -5.25 -10.82 15.65
CA SER A 104 -4.42 -11.48 16.67
C SER A 104 -3.46 -10.47 17.29
N THR A 105 -2.77 -9.68 16.46
CA THR A 105 -1.90 -8.57 16.89
C THR A 105 -2.62 -7.63 17.86
N ALA A 106 -3.82 -7.18 17.50
CA ALA A 106 -4.60 -6.28 18.36
C ALA A 106 -5.09 -6.97 19.65
N LYS A 107 -5.50 -8.25 19.58
CA LYS A 107 -5.91 -9.05 20.75
C LYS A 107 -4.76 -9.28 21.73
N GLU A 108 -3.57 -9.59 21.23
CA GLU A 108 -2.36 -9.79 22.02
C GLU A 108 -1.95 -8.48 22.71
N TYR A 109 -1.93 -7.36 21.98
CA TYR A 109 -1.60 -6.04 22.53
C TYR A 109 -2.62 -5.56 23.59
N LEU A 110 -3.92 -5.71 23.32
CA LEU A 110 -4.99 -5.27 24.23
C LEU A 110 -5.32 -6.27 25.35
N ALA A 111 -4.70 -7.46 25.33
CA ALA A 111 -5.03 -8.61 26.18
C ALA A 111 -6.54 -8.99 26.22
N MET A 112 -7.29 -8.70 25.15
CA MET A 112 -8.75 -8.87 25.10
C MET A 112 -9.27 -9.21 23.70
N ASP A 113 -10.46 -9.81 23.60
CA ASP A 113 -11.04 -10.21 22.32
C ASP A 113 -11.54 -9.01 21.48
N VAL A 114 -10.97 -8.85 20.29
CA VAL A 114 -11.38 -7.82 19.32
C VAL A 114 -12.51 -8.35 18.44
N THR A 115 -13.72 -7.82 18.64
CA THR A 115 -14.96 -8.28 17.99
C THR A 115 -15.44 -7.38 16.85
N HIS A 116 -15.03 -6.11 16.84
CA HIS A 116 -15.45 -5.08 15.87
C HIS A 116 -14.22 -4.43 15.23
N ALA A 117 -14.35 -3.95 13.99
CA ALA A 117 -13.29 -3.26 13.26
C ALA A 117 -13.84 -2.28 12.22
N VAL A 118 -13.12 -1.18 11.99
CA VAL A 118 -13.34 -0.25 10.87
C VAL A 118 -12.25 -0.49 9.81
N VAL A 119 -12.64 -0.72 8.56
CA VAL A 119 -11.72 -1.05 7.46
C VAL A 119 -11.77 0.02 6.38
N ALA A 120 -10.65 0.68 6.10
CA ALA A 120 -10.52 1.67 5.04
C ALA A 120 -10.34 1.03 3.65
N VAL A 121 -11.11 1.50 2.66
CA VAL A 121 -11.07 1.05 1.26
C VAL A 121 -10.73 2.20 0.29
N PRO A 122 -9.85 2.01 -0.71
CA PRO A 122 -9.51 3.06 -1.68
C PRO A 122 -10.65 3.37 -2.66
N TYR A 123 -10.79 4.65 -3.03
CA TYR A 123 -11.87 5.12 -3.91
C TYR A 123 -11.67 4.83 -5.42
N HIS A 124 -10.41 4.75 -5.91
CA HIS A 124 -10.10 4.54 -7.34
C HIS A 124 -8.89 3.63 -7.57
N PHE A 125 -8.89 2.91 -8.69
CA PHE A 125 -7.90 1.86 -8.99
C PHE A 125 -7.65 1.70 -10.50
N SER A 126 -6.39 1.65 -10.95
CA SER A 126 -6.03 1.53 -12.39
C SER A 126 -4.71 0.75 -12.67
N ARG A 127 -4.35 0.61 -13.96
CA ARG A 127 -3.63 -0.52 -14.60
C ARG A 127 -2.09 -0.40 -14.63
N VAL A 128 -1.37 -1.54 -14.63
CA VAL A 128 0.11 -1.65 -14.86
C VAL A 128 0.42 -3.01 -15.54
N LYS A 129 1.47 -3.13 -16.37
CA LYS A 129 1.76 -4.30 -17.24
C LYS A 129 3.11 -5.02 -16.92
N ASN A 130 3.08 -6.37 -16.76
CA ASN A 130 4.19 -7.37 -16.93
C ASN A 130 5.31 -7.40 -15.83
N THR A 131 6.11 -8.47 -15.57
CA THR A 131 6.33 -9.82 -16.17
C THR A 131 6.76 -10.90 -15.11
N SER A 132 7.42 -12.02 -15.52
CA SER A 132 7.73 -13.32 -14.84
C SER A 132 8.38 -13.36 -13.43
N SER A 133 8.68 -14.55 -12.89
CA SER A 133 9.29 -14.78 -11.57
C SER A 133 10.60 -14.02 -11.31
N ILE A 134 11.44 -13.85 -12.35
CA ILE A 134 12.63 -12.98 -12.29
C ILE A 134 12.24 -11.52 -12.02
N VAL A 135 11.11 -11.06 -12.57
CA VAL A 135 10.57 -9.72 -12.29
C VAL A 135 10.07 -9.60 -10.87
N HIS A 136 9.65 -10.67 -10.17
CA HIS A 136 9.37 -10.58 -8.74
C HIS A 136 10.63 -10.19 -7.94
N ARG A 137 11.78 -10.83 -8.22
CA ARG A 137 13.08 -10.46 -7.64
C ARG A 137 13.49 -9.03 -8.00
N ILE A 138 13.46 -8.68 -9.29
CA ILE A 138 13.76 -7.31 -9.77
C ILE A 138 12.85 -6.28 -9.11
N ARG A 139 11.56 -6.58 -8.95
CA ARG A 139 10.57 -5.68 -8.34
C ARG A 139 10.88 -5.40 -6.88
N ILE A 140 11.29 -6.39 -6.09
CA ILE A 140 11.70 -6.18 -4.69
C ILE A 140 12.87 -5.19 -4.63
N GLU A 141 13.87 -5.36 -5.50
CA GLU A 141 14.98 -4.42 -5.61
C GLU A 141 14.55 -3.02 -6.10
N CYS A 142 13.68 -2.93 -7.12
CA CYS A 142 13.08 -1.67 -7.55
C CYS A 142 12.31 -0.95 -6.44
N GLU A 143 11.64 -1.68 -5.55
CA GLU A 143 10.96 -1.09 -4.40
C GLU A 143 11.93 -0.56 -3.35
N LYS A 144 13.01 -1.30 -3.06
CA LYS A 144 14.11 -0.84 -2.19
C LYS A 144 14.75 0.43 -2.77
N LEU A 145 15.08 0.44 -4.05
CA LEU A 145 15.67 1.59 -4.76
C LEU A 145 14.80 2.84 -4.68
N LYS A 146 13.48 2.71 -4.91
CA LYS A 146 12.52 3.80 -4.76
C LYS A 146 12.59 4.45 -3.37
N ARG A 147 12.79 3.65 -2.31
CA ARG A 147 12.96 4.16 -0.93
C ARG A 147 14.33 4.81 -0.75
N TYR A 148 15.39 4.25 -1.31
CA TYR A 148 16.74 4.81 -1.21
C TYR A 148 16.91 6.15 -1.92
N PHE A 149 16.25 6.38 -3.08
CA PHE A 149 16.25 7.69 -3.76
C PHE A 149 15.58 8.83 -2.97
N ILE A 150 15.03 8.59 -1.79
CA ILE A 150 14.69 9.66 -0.85
C ILE A 150 15.96 10.32 -0.28
N LYS A 151 17.05 9.54 -0.10
CA LYS A 151 18.31 9.99 0.52
C LYS A 151 19.51 10.06 -0.43
N LEU A 152 19.58 9.17 -1.43
CA LEU A 152 20.73 9.00 -2.32
C LEU A 152 20.44 9.52 -3.73
N ASP A 153 21.50 9.89 -4.47
CA ASP A 153 21.41 10.41 -5.85
C ASP A 153 21.73 9.37 -6.93
N SER A 154 22.60 8.40 -6.66
CA SER A 154 22.78 7.19 -7.48
C SER A 154 23.07 5.96 -6.63
N ILE A 155 22.75 4.78 -7.17
CA ILE A 155 22.88 3.48 -6.51
C ILE A 155 23.21 2.41 -7.55
N THR A 156 24.24 1.61 -7.30
CA THR A 156 24.54 0.39 -8.07
C THR A 156 23.71 -0.78 -7.57
N VAL A 157 23.01 -1.42 -8.50
CA VAL A 157 22.12 -2.55 -8.27
C VAL A 157 22.77 -3.80 -8.82
N SER A 158 23.04 -4.79 -7.97
CA SER A 158 23.43 -6.13 -8.40
C SER A 158 22.27 -7.11 -8.18
N ILE A 159 21.92 -7.87 -9.21
CA ILE A 159 20.94 -8.97 -9.10
C ILE A 159 21.51 -10.19 -9.81
N ASP A 160 21.84 -11.21 -9.03
CA ASP A 160 22.49 -12.42 -9.56
C ASP A 160 21.52 -13.36 -10.27
N SER A 161 22.04 -14.07 -11.27
CA SER A 161 21.31 -15.11 -12.02
C SER A 161 19.93 -14.65 -12.50
N ILE A 162 19.90 -13.60 -13.33
CA ILE A 162 18.66 -13.11 -13.98
C ILE A 162 18.30 -13.93 -15.21
N TYR A 163 19.27 -14.30 -16.05
CA TYR A 163 19.04 -15.09 -17.25
C TYR A 163 20.32 -15.80 -17.67
N ASN A 164 20.26 -17.10 -17.97
CA ASN A 164 21.43 -17.94 -18.32
C ASN A 164 22.63 -17.74 -17.37
N CYS A 165 22.37 -17.74 -16.05
CA CYS A 165 23.35 -17.50 -14.99
C CYS A 165 24.13 -16.16 -15.07
N ARG A 166 23.63 -15.16 -15.81
CA ARG A 166 24.21 -13.81 -15.84
C ARG A 166 23.62 -12.95 -14.72
N SER A 167 24.49 -12.29 -13.97
CA SER A 167 24.12 -11.21 -13.04
C SER A 167 23.89 -9.90 -13.81
N LEU A 168 22.95 -9.09 -13.35
CA LEU A 168 22.76 -7.71 -13.80
C LEU A 168 23.44 -6.79 -12.80
N VAL A 169 24.37 -5.96 -13.26
CA VAL A 169 24.94 -4.85 -12.48
C VAL A 169 24.67 -3.55 -13.23
N VAL A 170 23.87 -2.65 -12.63
CA VAL A 170 23.46 -1.38 -13.25
C VAL A 170 23.48 -0.27 -12.19
N GLU A 171 24.11 0.85 -12.51
CA GLU A 171 23.94 2.09 -11.74
C GLU A 171 22.64 2.80 -12.18
N ILE A 172 21.81 3.17 -11.21
CA ILE A 172 20.57 3.91 -11.44
C ILE A 172 20.63 5.20 -10.63
N SER A 173 20.33 6.33 -11.27
CA SER A 173 20.26 7.64 -10.63
C SER A 173 18.83 8.09 -10.32
N LYS A 174 18.72 9.01 -9.35
CA LYS A 174 17.49 9.71 -8.99
C LYS A 174 16.85 10.43 -10.18
N SER A 175 17.65 11.02 -11.07
CA SER A 175 17.16 11.69 -12.29
C SER A 175 16.58 10.72 -13.32
N MET A 176 17.20 9.54 -13.50
CA MET A 176 16.63 8.46 -14.32
C MET A 176 15.28 7.99 -13.75
N PHE A 177 15.21 7.74 -12.44
CA PHE A 177 13.97 7.38 -11.76
C PHE A 177 12.86 8.42 -11.95
N PHE A 178 13.16 9.71 -11.75
CA PHE A 178 12.19 10.80 -11.95
C PHE A 178 11.72 10.92 -13.41
N SER A 179 12.60 10.68 -14.38
CA SER A 179 12.23 10.60 -15.80
C SER A 179 11.19 9.49 -16.04
N TRP A 180 11.43 8.28 -15.52
CA TRP A 180 10.53 7.14 -15.68
C TRP A 180 9.15 7.33 -15.05
N ILE A 181 9.04 8.00 -13.90
CA ILE A 181 7.75 8.25 -13.24
C ILE A 181 7.05 9.54 -13.72
N SER A 182 7.70 10.37 -14.52
CA SER A 182 7.22 11.71 -14.90
C SER A 182 5.79 11.72 -15.47
N ASN A 183 5.43 10.77 -16.33
CA ASN A 183 4.08 10.67 -16.90
C ASN A 183 3.01 10.27 -15.87
N HIS A 184 3.37 9.47 -14.87
CA HIS A 184 2.46 9.14 -13.76
C HIS A 184 2.24 10.38 -12.89
N LEU A 185 3.30 11.14 -12.57
CA LEU A 185 3.20 12.38 -11.81
C LEU A 185 2.34 13.43 -12.53
N LYS A 186 2.55 13.64 -13.84
CA LYS A 186 1.69 14.50 -14.68
C LYS A 186 0.22 14.06 -14.62
N THR A 187 -0.05 12.76 -14.71
CA THR A 187 -1.41 12.22 -14.61
C THR A 187 -2.05 12.54 -13.25
N CYS A 188 -1.30 12.42 -12.15
CA CYS A 188 -1.77 12.80 -10.82
C CYS A 188 -2.12 14.29 -10.75
N MET A 189 -1.28 15.18 -11.28
CA MET A 189 -1.56 16.62 -11.31
C MET A 189 -2.81 16.95 -12.14
N THR A 190 -3.00 16.32 -13.30
CA THR A 190 -4.23 16.44 -14.11
C THR A 190 -5.49 16.00 -13.34
N ILE A 191 -5.39 15.02 -12.43
CA ILE A 191 -6.51 14.63 -11.56
C ILE A 191 -6.77 15.72 -10.51
N VAL A 192 -5.73 16.28 -9.89
CA VAL A 192 -5.86 17.41 -8.95
C VAL A 192 -6.58 18.59 -9.62
N ASP A 193 -6.19 18.97 -10.85
CA ASP A 193 -6.86 20.02 -11.62
C ASP A 193 -8.35 19.76 -11.81
N ARG A 194 -8.71 18.53 -12.24
CA ARG A 194 -10.12 18.13 -12.43
C ARG A 194 -10.92 18.18 -11.13
N VAL A 195 -10.32 17.81 -10.01
CA VAL A 195 -10.97 17.87 -8.68
C VAL A 195 -11.21 19.31 -8.26
N LEU A 196 -10.22 20.20 -8.38
CA LEU A 196 -10.36 21.63 -8.04
C LEU A 196 -11.46 22.30 -8.86
N VAL A 197 -11.43 22.11 -10.19
CA VAL A 197 -12.45 22.67 -11.11
C VAL A 197 -13.84 22.14 -10.76
N LYS A 198 -14.00 20.84 -10.50
CA LYS A 198 -15.29 20.24 -10.14
C LYS A 198 -15.77 20.67 -8.75
N ALA A 199 -14.86 20.95 -7.81
CA ALA A 199 -15.17 21.44 -6.48
C ALA A 199 -15.46 22.95 -6.44
N GLY A 200 -15.18 23.70 -7.53
CA GLY A 200 -15.26 25.16 -7.53
C GLY A 200 -14.23 25.83 -6.61
N CYS A 201 -13.14 25.13 -6.27
CA CYS A 201 -12.22 25.53 -5.22
C CYS A 201 -11.01 26.28 -5.81
N SER A 202 -10.92 27.59 -5.54
CA SER A 202 -9.87 28.48 -6.04
C SER A 202 -8.71 28.72 -5.06
N HIS A 203 -8.88 28.39 -3.79
CA HIS A 203 -7.88 28.56 -2.73
C HIS A 203 -7.74 27.27 -1.93
N ILE A 204 -6.51 26.94 -1.53
CA ILE A 204 -6.19 25.78 -0.70
C ILE A 204 -5.31 26.29 0.43
N ASP A 205 -5.80 26.18 1.67
CA ASP A 205 -5.08 26.66 2.85
C ASP A 205 -3.90 25.74 3.20
N GLU A 206 -4.09 24.42 3.08
CA GLU A 206 -3.11 23.40 3.45
C GLU A 206 -3.20 22.15 2.55
N ILE A 207 -2.07 21.50 2.32
CA ILE A 207 -1.97 20.20 1.64
C ILE A 207 -1.40 19.14 2.59
N ILE A 208 -2.21 18.15 2.93
CA ILE A 208 -1.80 17.00 3.75
C ILE A 208 -1.45 15.83 2.84
N LEU A 209 -0.21 15.33 2.93
CA LEU A 209 0.26 14.19 2.14
C LEU A 209 0.15 12.88 2.93
N VAL A 210 -0.58 11.91 2.37
CA VAL A 210 -0.88 10.60 2.99
C VAL A 210 -0.47 9.45 2.05
N GLY A 211 0.04 8.36 2.64
CA GLY A 211 0.50 7.15 1.97
C GLY A 211 1.94 7.22 1.46
N GLY A 212 2.79 6.26 1.83
CA GLY A 212 4.25 6.32 1.64
C GLY A 212 4.83 6.58 0.23
N SER A 213 4.04 6.60 -0.84
CA SER A 213 4.52 7.07 -2.16
C SER A 213 4.57 8.60 -2.29
N THR A 214 3.92 9.36 -1.40
CA THR A 214 4.06 10.83 -1.32
C THR A 214 5.43 11.29 -0.81
N ARG A 215 6.21 10.36 -0.22
CA ARG A 215 7.59 10.56 0.23
C ARG A 215 8.59 10.76 -0.92
N ILE A 216 8.17 10.54 -2.18
CA ILE A 216 8.97 10.85 -3.37
C ILE A 216 9.14 12.39 -3.47
N PRO A 217 10.36 12.96 -3.42
CA PRO A 217 10.56 14.41 -3.34
C PRO A 217 9.84 15.21 -4.44
N LYS A 218 9.87 14.71 -5.69
CA LYS A 218 9.24 15.36 -6.85
C LYS A 218 7.71 15.53 -6.71
N VAL A 219 7.04 14.75 -5.84
CA VAL A 219 5.60 14.95 -5.52
C VAL A 219 5.39 16.25 -4.76
N SER A 220 6.18 16.49 -3.71
CA SER A 220 6.08 17.73 -2.92
C SER A 220 6.54 18.95 -3.74
N GLU A 221 7.51 18.77 -4.62
CA GLU A 221 8.02 19.81 -5.53
C GLU A 221 6.92 20.27 -6.52
N LEU A 222 6.29 19.36 -7.26
CA LEU A 222 5.19 19.67 -8.19
C LEU A 222 3.98 20.34 -7.51
N LEU A 223 3.72 20.01 -6.25
CA LEU A 223 2.66 20.64 -5.47
C LEU A 223 3.04 22.07 -5.02
N ARG A 224 4.30 22.31 -4.63
CA ARG A 224 4.81 23.66 -4.31
C ARG A 224 4.87 24.55 -5.56
N GLU A 225 5.24 23.99 -6.71
CA GLU A 225 5.22 24.65 -8.01
C GLU A 225 3.78 25.06 -8.39
N LYS A 226 2.77 24.27 -8.04
CA LYS A 226 1.36 24.55 -8.37
C LYS A 226 0.65 25.49 -7.41
N PHE A 227 0.86 25.31 -6.11
CA PHE A 227 0.12 25.97 -5.04
C PHE A 227 1.02 26.94 -4.26
N HIS A 228 1.74 27.81 -4.98
CA HIS A 228 2.75 28.74 -4.46
C HIS A 228 2.51 29.23 -3.02
N GLY A 229 3.39 28.84 -2.09
CA GLY A 229 3.34 29.28 -0.68
C GLY A 229 2.46 28.45 0.26
N VAL A 230 1.58 27.58 -0.25
CA VAL A 230 0.73 26.71 0.58
C VAL A 230 1.57 25.74 1.41
N GLN A 231 1.18 25.57 2.68
CA GLN A 231 1.86 24.65 3.59
C GLN A 231 1.59 23.20 3.18
N ILE A 232 2.66 22.42 2.99
CA ILE A 232 2.58 20.97 2.76
C ILE A 232 3.02 20.24 4.03
N LYS A 233 2.11 19.51 4.68
CA LYS A 233 2.41 18.70 5.86
C LYS A 233 2.47 17.21 5.53
N HIS A 234 3.46 16.53 6.11
CA HIS A 234 3.64 15.07 6.07
C HIS A 234 3.24 14.48 7.43
N PHE A 235 1.95 14.52 7.77
CA PHE A 235 1.48 14.01 9.06
C PHE A 235 1.40 12.48 9.05
N LYS A 236 2.39 11.81 9.67
CA LYS A 236 2.52 10.35 9.83
C LYS A 236 1.86 9.56 8.69
N PRO A 237 2.34 9.69 7.43
CA PRO A 237 1.56 9.38 6.23
C PRO A 237 1.16 7.91 6.08
N ASP A 238 1.84 7.00 6.78
CA ASP A 238 1.53 5.57 6.77
C ASP A 238 0.56 5.16 7.89
N GLU A 239 0.40 5.99 8.94
CA GLU A 239 -0.54 5.79 10.06
C GLU A 239 -1.87 6.55 9.88
N ALA A 240 -1.87 7.69 9.18
CA ALA A 240 -3.00 8.65 9.16
C ALA A 240 -4.36 8.00 8.82
N VAL A 241 -4.38 7.04 7.89
CA VAL A 241 -5.61 6.31 7.50
C VAL A 241 -6.09 5.39 8.63
N ALA A 242 -5.18 4.70 9.33
CA ALA A 242 -5.52 3.83 10.45
C ALA A 242 -6.01 4.64 11.67
N ARG A 243 -5.34 5.78 11.95
CA ARG A 243 -5.76 6.73 12.99
C ARG A 243 -7.17 7.27 12.73
N GLY A 244 -7.44 7.70 11.50
CA GLY A 244 -8.79 8.15 11.10
C GLY A 244 -9.86 7.06 11.25
N ALA A 245 -9.53 5.81 10.90
CA ALA A 245 -10.43 4.67 11.08
C ALA A 245 -10.71 4.35 12.57
N ALA A 246 -9.70 4.48 13.44
CA ALA A 246 -9.85 4.29 14.88
C ALA A 246 -10.75 5.36 15.52
N ILE A 247 -10.53 6.64 15.19
CA ILE A 247 -11.39 7.75 15.66
C ILE A 247 -12.84 7.55 15.20
N PHE A 248 -13.04 7.17 13.93
CA PHE A 248 -14.36 6.89 13.39
C PHE A 248 -15.06 5.72 14.10
N GLY A 249 -14.31 4.67 14.50
CA GLY A 249 -14.82 3.56 15.31
C GLY A 249 -15.30 4.00 16.69
N HIS A 250 -14.50 4.82 17.39
CA HIS A 250 -14.86 5.40 18.68
C HIS A 250 -16.15 6.24 18.60
N LEU A 251 -16.28 7.11 17.60
CA LEU A 251 -17.47 7.95 17.41
C LEU A 251 -18.73 7.10 17.17
N ILE A 252 -18.63 6.05 16.34
CA ILE A 252 -19.76 5.12 16.13
C ILE A 252 -20.17 4.45 17.45
N GLN A 253 -19.21 4.01 18.26
CA GLN A 253 -19.48 3.36 19.54
C GLN A 253 -20.20 4.28 20.54
N ASN A 254 -19.92 5.58 20.51
CA ASN A 254 -20.53 6.57 21.39
C ASN A 254 -21.82 7.20 20.82
N ASN A 255 -22.27 6.81 19.61
CA ASN A 255 -23.33 7.44 18.83
C ASN A 255 -23.07 8.92 18.47
N ASP A 256 -21.81 9.35 18.47
CA ASP A 256 -21.42 10.70 18.10
C ASP A 256 -21.46 10.89 16.57
N SER A 257 -21.88 12.09 16.13
CA SER A 257 -22.02 12.34 14.70
C SER A 257 -20.65 12.57 14.05
N PRO A 258 -20.34 11.96 12.88
CA PRO A 258 -19.10 12.25 12.13
C PRO A 258 -18.96 13.71 11.67
N LYS A 259 -20.01 14.53 11.81
CA LYS A 259 -19.97 15.98 11.54
C LYS A 259 -19.22 16.78 12.60
N MET A 260 -19.09 16.28 13.84
CA MET A 260 -18.35 16.97 14.91
C MET A 260 -16.84 17.03 14.61
N LEU A 261 -16.31 16.08 13.84
CA LEU A 261 -14.88 15.91 13.57
C LEU A 261 -14.17 17.14 12.96
N ILE A 262 -14.84 17.92 12.10
CA ILE A 262 -14.18 19.04 11.40
C ILE A 262 -13.63 20.08 12.41
N GLN A 263 -14.30 20.28 13.55
CA GLN A 263 -13.87 21.24 14.59
C GLN A 263 -12.87 20.65 15.59
N GLU A 264 -12.63 19.34 15.57
CA GLU A 264 -11.72 18.65 16.50
C GLU A 264 -10.45 18.13 15.82
N ILE A 265 -10.48 17.93 14.50
CA ILE A 265 -9.28 17.71 13.68
C ILE A 265 -8.28 18.86 13.87
N ASP A 266 -8.74 20.11 13.95
CA ASP A 266 -7.88 21.28 14.22
C ASP A 266 -7.12 21.15 15.55
N LYS A 267 -7.76 20.61 16.60
CA LYS A 267 -7.12 20.38 17.90
C LYS A 267 -6.10 19.24 17.83
N LEU A 268 -6.40 18.16 17.11
CA LEU A 268 -5.50 17.01 16.91
C LEU A 268 -4.29 17.35 16.02
N ILE A 269 -4.45 18.23 15.03
CA ILE A 269 -3.36 18.74 14.18
C ILE A 269 -2.49 19.77 14.94
N ALA A 270 -3.06 20.48 15.93
CA ALA A 270 -2.33 21.46 16.74
C ALA A 270 -1.41 20.85 17.81
N THR A 271 -1.58 19.57 18.16
CA THR A 271 -0.71 18.86 19.10
C THR A 271 0.62 18.40 18.47
N ARG A 272 1.54 19.38 18.34
CA ARG A 272 3.02 19.31 18.23
C ARG A 272 3.66 18.16 17.43
#